data_AF-A0A838FRL9-F1
#
_entry.id   AF-A0A838FRL9-F1
#
_cell.length_a   1.000
_cell.length_b   1.000
_cell.length_c   1.000
_cell.angle_alpha   90.00
_cell.angle_beta   90.00
_cell.angle_gamma   90.00
#
_symmetry.space_group_name_H-M   'P 1'
#
loop_
_entity.id
_entity.type
_entity.pdbx_description
1 polymer ?
#
loop_
_entity_poly.entity_id
_entity_poly.type
_entity_poly.pdbx_seq_one_letter_code
_entity_poly.pdbx_strand_id
1 'polypeptide(L)'
;MNRFAKASLLLCFFCICAAAVVMSHRTLERRPAPVPQELFAVVQAQLVAFRADDFRSAYLYAASGVQQKLSLPQYERLARRDYKTMAQAQRVEFGEVAVEGSDAEVQVFFVAADGAVRGFVYSLVREAHVWKISTVRELEEQWPNERLSGLSV
;
A
#
# COMPACT_ATOMS: atom_id res chain seq x y z
N MET A 1 -26.32 -54.24 18.61
CA MET A 1 -26.05 -52.89 18.05
C MET A 1 -26.95 -52.67 16.84
N ASN A 2 -28.00 -51.86 17.01
CA ASN A 2 -29.17 -51.81 16.12
C ASN A 2 -28.83 -51.14 14.78
N ARG A 3 -29.35 -51.68 13.67
CA ARG A 3 -29.12 -51.16 12.30
C ARG A 3 -29.51 -49.68 12.16
N PHE A 4 -30.51 -49.24 12.90
CA PHE A 4 -30.93 -47.84 13.00
C PHE A 4 -29.89 -46.93 13.66
N ALA A 5 -29.16 -47.41 14.68
CA ALA A 5 -28.09 -46.65 15.32
C ALA A 5 -26.90 -46.43 14.37
N LYS A 6 -26.59 -47.43 13.52
CA LYS A 6 -25.54 -47.32 12.49
C LYS A 6 -25.93 -46.34 11.39
N ALA A 7 -27.21 -46.35 10.97
CA ALA A 7 -27.72 -45.42 9.96
C ALA A 7 -27.71 -43.96 10.45
N SER A 8 -28.12 -43.70 11.69
CA SER A 8 -28.02 -42.36 12.30
C SER A 8 -26.57 -41.86 12.40
N LEU A 9 -25.62 -42.74 12.75
CA LEU A 9 -24.22 -42.36 12.90
C LEU A 9 -23.58 -41.98 11.55
N LEU A 10 -23.90 -42.72 10.49
CA LEU A 10 -23.43 -42.42 9.13
C LEU A 10 -24.01 -41.13 8.57
N LEU A 11 -25.30 -40.85 8.85
CA LEU A 11 -25.98 -39.66 8.37
C LEU A 11 -25.48 -38.38 9.08
N CYS A 12 -25.23 -38.46 10.39
CA CYS A 12 -24.57 -37.37 11.13
C CYS A 12 -23.16 -37.09 10.61
N PHE A 13 -22.36 -38.13 10.35
CA PHE A 13 -20.99 -37.95 9.84
C PHE A 13 -20.99 -37.24 8.48
N PHE A 14 -21.88 -37.62 7.56
CA PHE A 14 -21.99 -37.00 6.24
C PHE A 14 -22.41 -35.52 6.31
N CYS A 15 -23.37 -35.18 7.18
CA CYS A 15 -23.80 -33.79 7.39
C CYS A 15 -22.69 -32.90 7.98
N ILE A 16 -21.90 -33.44 8.92
CA ILE A 16 -20.76 -32.73 9.52
C ILE A 16 -19.67 -32.49 8.46
N CYS A 17 -19.38 -33.47 7.61
CA CYS A 17 -18.44 -33.30 6.50
C CYS A 17 -18.91 -32.25 5.48
N ALA A 18 -20.19 -32.26 5.09
CA ALA A 18 -20.73 -31.27 4.16
C ALA A 18 -20.67 -29.84 4.72
N ALA A 19 -20.99 -29.64 6.00
CA ALA A 19 -20.86 -28.36 6.68
C ALA A 19 -19.39 -27.88 6.74
N ALA A 20 -18.45 -28.78 7.05
CA ALA A 20 -17.02 -28.47 7.08
C ALA A 20 -16.48 -28.06 5.70
N VAL A 21 -16.94 -28.71 4.62
CA VAL A 21 -16.56 -28.35 3.23
C VAL A 21 -17.12 -26.97 2.86
N VAL A 22 -18.40 -26.68 3.15
CA VAL A 22 -19.00 -25.36 2.87
C VAL A 22 -18.30 -24.25 3.66
N MET A 23 -17.94 -24.50 4.93
CA MET A 23 -17.25 -23.54 5.79
C MET A 23 -15.81 -23.29 5.32
N SER A 24 -15.11 -24.33 4.86
CA SER A 24 -13.76 -24.24 4.27
C SER A 24 -13.75 -23.50 2.93
N HIS A 25 -14.77 -23.69 2.09
CA HIS A 25 -14.93 -22.93 0.85
C HIS A 25 -15.13 -21.44 1.11
N ARG A 26 -15.84 -21.05 2.18
CA ARG A 26 -15.98 -19.63 2.55
C ARG A 26 -14.71 -19.02 3.13
N THR A 27 -13.77 -19.83 3.63
CA THR A 27 -12.48 -19.36 4.14
C THR A 27 -11.40 -19.27 3.05
N LEU A 28 -11.50 -20.08 1.99
CA LEU A 28 -10.52 -20.14 0.89
C LEU A 28 -10.64 -18.99 -0.14
N GLU A 29 -11.79 -18.32 -0.20
CA GLU A 29 -12.03 -17.16 -1.08
C GLU A 29 -11.44 -15.83 -0.54
N ARG A 30 -10.89 -15.83 0.68
CA ARG A 30 -10.20 -14.65 1.25
C ARG A 30 -8.69 -14.82 1.19
N ARG A 31 -8.14 -14.99 -0.02
CA ARG A 31 -6.74 -14.63 -0.24
C ARG A 31 -6.64 -13.11 -0.12
N PRO A 32 -5.91 -12.53 0.85
CA PRO A 32 -5.49 -11.13 0.69
C PRO A 32 -4.75 -11.02 -0.64
N ALA A 33 -5.15 -10.05 -1.47
CA ALA A 33 -4.52 -9.83 -2.76
C ALA A 33 -3.01 -9.55 -2.53
N PRO A 34 -2.10 -10.12 -3.34
CA PRO A 34 -0.70 -9.75 -3.29
C PRO A 34 -0.56 -8.32 -3.83
N VAL A 35 -0.51 -7.30 -2.96
CA VAL A 35 -0.40 -5.90 -3.40
C VAL A 35 0.63 -5.07 -2.61
N PRO A 36 1.93 -5.42 -2.62
CA PRO A 36 2.98 -4.41 -2.43
C PRO A 36 3.38 -3.74 -3.75
N GLN A 37 3.47 -4.49 -4.85
CA GLN A 37 4.14 -4.03 -6.07
C GLN A 37 3.39 -2.92 -6.81
N GLU A 38 2.07 -2.99 -6.93
CA GLU A 38 1.29 -1.95 -7.62
C GLU A 38 1.32 -0.61 -6.87
N LEU A 39 1.24 -0.65 -5.54
CA LEU A 39 1.32 0.54 -4.69
C LEU A 39 2.69 1.20 -4.82
N PHE A 40 3.76 0.40 -4.74
CA PHE A 40 5.13 0.90 -4.90
C PHE A 40 5.37 1.44 -6.30
N ALA A 41 4.81 0.80 -7.33
CA ALA A 41 4.93 1.27 -8.70
C ALA A 41 4.29 2.64 -8.90
N VAL A 42 3.12 2.91 -8.30
CA VAL A 42 2.46 4.23 -8.38
C VAL A 42 3.31 5.30 -7.69
N VAL A 43 3.84 5.03 -6.50
CA VAL A 43 4.73 5.96 -5.80
C VAL A 43 5.99 6.20 -6.63
N GLN A 44 6.65 5.15 -7.11
CA GLN A 44 7.86 5.26 -7.93
C GLN A 44 7.62 6.06 -9.21
N ALA A 45 6.51 5.81 -9.90
CA ALA A 45 6.20 6.51 -11.14
C ALA A 45 5.97 8.01 -10.91
N GLN A 46 5.32 8.39 -9.81
CA GLN A 46 5.21 9.80 -9.42
C GLN A 46 6.59 10.42 -9.13
N LEU A 47 7.46 9.71 -8.41
CA LEU A 47 8.82 10.18 -8.10
C LEU A 47 9.70 10.33 -9.34
N VAL A 48 9.61 9.39 -10.29
CA VAL A 48 10.28 9.50 -11.59
C VAL A 48 9.80 10.75 -12.33
N ALA A 49 8.50 11.01 -12.34
CA ALA A 49 7.93 12.20 -12.96
C ALA A 49 8.42 13.48 -12.27
N PHE A 50 8.48 13.52 -10.93
CA PHE A 50 9.06 14.67 -10.21
C PHE A 50 10.53 14.90 -10.52
N ARG A 51 11.35 13.85 -10.63
CA ARG A 51 12.77 13.96 -11.01
C ARG A 51 12.98 14.51 -12.42
N ALA A 52 12.03 14.28 -13.31
CA ALA A 52 12.04 14.77 -14.68
C ALA A 52 11.34 16.13 -14.85
N ASP A 53 10.92 16.79 -13.75
CA ASP A 53 10.07 18.00 -13.79
C ASP A 53 8.75 17.79 -14.57
N ASP A 54 8.30 16.55 -14.75
CA ASP A 54 7.06 16.19 -15.45
C ASP A 54 5.86 16.15 -14.49
N PHE A 55 5.45 17.32 -14.02
CA PHE A 55 4.32 17.46 -13.10
C PHE A 55 2.98 17.06 -13.72
N ARG A 56 2.88 17.09 -15.05
CA ARG A 56 1.69 16.60 -15.76
C ARG A 56 1.53 15.10 -15.57
N SER A 57 2.59 14.32 -15.79
CA SER A 57 2.56 12.87 -15.56
C SER A 57 2.40 12.54 -14.08
N ALA A 58 3.08 13.27 -13.18
CA ALA A 58 2.89 13.09 -11.73
C ALA A 58 1.43 13.29 -11.29
N TYR A 59 0.76 14.30 -11.87
CA TYR A 59 -0.64 14.62 -11.58
C TYR A 59 -1.62 13.54 -12.05
N LEU A 60 -1.27 12.75 -13.08
CA LEU A 60 -2.09 11.58 -13.48
C LEU A 60 -2.13 10.49 -12.41
N TYR A 61 -1.13 10.40 -11.53
CA TYR A 61 -1.13 9.48 -10.40
C TYR A 61 -1.91 10.01 -9.19
N ALA A 62 -2.28 11.29 -9.18
CA ALA A 62 -3.12 11.86 -8.13
C ALA A 62 -4.57 11.37 -8.25
N ALA A 63 -5.22 11.11 -7.12
CA ALA A 63 -6.61 10.69 -7.07
C ALA A 63 -7.56 11.77 -7.59
N SER A 64 -8.73 11.37 -8.09
CA SER A 64 -9.75 12.28 -8.61
C SER A 64 -10.09 13.39 -7.60
N GLY A 65 -10.18 13.07 -6.30
CA GLY A 65 -10.43 14.03 -5.23
C GLY A 65 -9.32 15.08 -5.07
N VAL A 66 -8.06 14.75 -5.40
CA VAL A 66 -6.96 15.73 -5.47
C VAL A 66 -7.14 16.60 -6.71
N GLN A 67 -7.43 15.97 -7.85
CA GLN A 67 -7.56 16.67 -9.13
C GLN A 67 -8.75 17.64 -9.18
N GLN A 68 -9.80 17.38 -8.40
CA GLN A 68 -10.93 18.28 -8.21
C GLN A 68 -10.59 19.50 -7.36
N LYS A 69 -9.68 19.35 -6.38
CA LYS A 69 -9.29 20.41 -5.44
C LYS A 69 -8.17 21.29 -5.96
N LEU A 70 -7.27 20.71 -6.75
CA LEU A 70 -6.07 21.37 -7.25
C LEU A 70 -6.04 21.24 -8.77
N SER A 71 -6.08 22.38 -9.48
CA SER A 71 -5.73 22.39 -10.90
C SER A 71 -4.27 21.98 -11.12
N LEU A 72 -3.92 21.48 -12.31
CA LEU A 72 -2.53 21.13 -12.64
C LEU A 72 -1.52 22.25 -12.33
N PRO A 73 -1.77 23.54 -12.65
CA PRO A 73 -0.84 24.61 -12.28
C PRO A 73 -0.72 24.84 -10.76
N GLN A 74 -1.78 24.61 -9.98
CA GLN A 74 -1.71 24.68 -8.51
C GLN A 74 -0.92 23.50 -7.95
N TYR A 75 -1.18 22.30 -8.46
CA TYR A 75 -0.45 21.09 -8.10
C TYR A 75 1.04 21.26 -8.39
N GLU A 76 1.43 21.74 -9.57
CA GLU A 76 2.82 21.98 -9.93
C GLU A 76 3.50 22.99 -8.98
N ARG A 77 2.83 24.10 -8.64
CA ARG A 77 3.40 25.08 -7.69
C ARG A 77 3.66 24.47 -6.31
N LEU A 78 2.72 23.67 -5.80
CA LEU A 78 2.89 22.96 -4.53
C LEU A 78 3.99 21.89 -4.64
N ALA A 79 4.01 21.13 -5.73
CA ALA A 79 4.98 20.09 -6.00
C ALA A 79 6.42 20.66 -6.02
N ARG A 80 6.64 21.77 -6.72
CA ARG A 80 7.95 22.43 -6.78
C ARG A 80 8.43 22.96 -5.42
N ARG A 81 7.51 23.39 -4.55
CA ARG A 81 7.83 23.90 -3.22
C ARG A 81 8.14 22.78 -2.23
N ASP A 82 7.25 21.79 -2.15
CA ASP A 82 7.24 20.82 -1.05
C ASP A 82 7.96 19.51 -1.41
N TYR A 83 8.07 19.17 -2.70
CA TYR A 83 8.54 17.85 -3.15
C TYR A 83 9.95 17.88 -3.75
N LYS A 84 10.64 19.04 -3.72
CA LYS A 84 12.04 19.15 -4.13
C LYS A 84 12.93 18.16 -3.36
N THR A 85 12.69 18.00 -2.06
CA THR A 85 13.39 17.04 -1.20
C THR A 85 13.21 15.59 -1.67
N MET A 86 12.00 15.22 -2.12
CA MET A 86 11.72 13.87 -2.61
C MET A 86 12.40 13.58 -3.95
N ALA A 87 12.42 14.57 -4.85
CA ALA A 87 13.08 14.45 -6.14
C ALA A 87 14.60 14.28 -6.00
N GLN A 88 15.20 14.89 -4.97
CA GLN A 88 16.65 14.86 -4.71
C GLN A 88 17.11 13.62 -3.92
N ALA A 89 16.19 12.80 -3.43
CA ALA A 89 16.54 11.60 -2.68
C ALA A 89 17.37 10.62 -3.53
N GLN A 90 18.49 10.19 -2.98
CA GLN A 90 19.39 9.24 -3.63
C GLN A 90 18.81 7.83 -3.61
N ARG A 91 18.16 7.47 -2.51
CA ARG A 91 17.49 6.18 -2.33
C ARG A 91 16.11 6.37 -1.74
N VAL A 92 15.19 5.49 -2.14
CA VAL A 92 13.83 5.41 -1.62
C VAL A 92 13.64 4.02 -1.05
N GLU A 93 13.13 3.93 0.17
CA GLU A 93 12.85 2.68 0.87
C GLU A 93 11.37 2.63 1.26
N PHE A 94 10.75 1.47 1.08
CA PHE A 94 9.35 1.25 1.45
C PHE A 94 9.28 0.58 2.83
N GLY A 95 8.44 1.13 3.70
CA GLY A 95 8.19 0.62 5.04
C GLY A 95 6.90 -0.19 5.13
N GLU A 96 6.17 0.02 6.21
CA GLU A 96 4.88 -0.66 6.44
C GLU A 96 3.85 -0.30 5.37
N VAL A 97 3.00 -1.27 5.06
CA VAL A 97 1.89 -1.15 4.13
C VAL A 97 0.63 -1.66 4.81
N ALA A 98 -0.38 -0.81 4.90
CA ALA A 98 -1.72 -1.18 5.34
C ALA A 98 -2.67 -1.09 4.13
N VAL A 99 -3.48 -2.12 3.90
CA VAL A 99 -4.49 -2.13 2.83
C VAL A 99 -5.83 -2.52 3.43
N GLU A 100 -6.83 -1.66 3.26
CA GLU A 100 -8.20 -1.87 3.73
C GLU A 100 -9.18 -1.61 2.58
N GLY A 101 -9.62 -2.69 1.93
CA GLY A 101 -10.55 -2.60 0.80
C GLY A 101 -10.00 -1.80 -0.38
N SER A 102 -10.55 -0.60 -0.59
CA SER A 102 -10.16 0.33 -1.64
C SER A 102 -9.08 1.32 -1.22
N ASP A 103 -8.63 1.27 0.02
CA ASP A 103 -7.73 2.25 0.61
C ASP A 103 -6.43 1.58 1.03
N ALA A 104 -5.33 2.32 0.93
CA ALA A 104 -4.02 1.85 1.35
C ALA A 104 -3.18 2.99 1.93
N GLU A 105 -2.33 2.66 2.88
CA GLU A 105 -1.27 3.54 3.37
C GLU A 105 0.09 2.85 3.18
N VAL A 106 1.06 3.61 2.66
CA VAL A 106 2.41 3.14 2.39
C VAL A 106 3.40 4.09 3.04
N GLN A 107 4.24 3.58 3.94
CA GLN A 107 5.39 4.32 4.45
C GLN A 107 6.50 4.35 3.39
N VAL A 108 7.07 5.54 3.18
CA VAL A 108 8.13 5.78 2.20
C VAL A 108 9.21 6.63 2.86
N PHE A 109 10.44 6.15 2.83
CA PHE A 109 11.60 6.82 3.39
C PHE A 109 12.52 7.29 2.27
N PHE A 110 12.83 8.59 2.27
CA PHE A 110 13.75 9.22 1.34
C PHE A 110 15.09 9.41 2.02
N VAL A 111 16.13 8.80 1.46
CA VAL A 111 17.51 8.90 1.95
C VAL A 111 18.27 9.88 1.07
N ALA A 112 18.77 10.95 1.69
CA ALA A 112 19.60 11.96 1.05
C ALA A 112 21.07 11.49 0.92
N ALA A 113 21.86 12.23 0.15
CA ALA A 113 23.25 11.88 -0.14
C ALA A 113 24.18 11.91 1.10
N ASP A 114 23.82 12.69 2.11
CA ASP A 114 24.49 12.76 3.41
C ASP A 114 24.00 11.68 4.41
N GLY A 115 23.07 10.83 4.00
CA GLY A 115 22.46 9.81 4.84
C GLY A 115 21.26 10.29 5.66
N ALA A 116 20.86 11.57 5.57
CA ALA A 116 19.66 12.05 6.24
C ALA A 116 18.41 11.34 5.68
N VAL A 117 17.50 10.94 6.58
CA VAL A 117 16.28 10.22 6.20
C VAL A 117 15.04 11.04 6.54
N ARG A 118 14.11 11.12 5.58
CA ARG A 118 12.79 11.75 5.76
C ARG A 118 11.70 10.74 5.44
N GLY A 119 10.79 10.50 6.37
CA GLY A 119 9.70 9.54 6.25
C GLY A 119 8.38 10.18 5.85
N PHE A 120 7.58 9.50 5.05
CA PHE A 120 6.26 9.95 4.61
C PHE A 120 5.27 8.79 4.61
N VAL A 121 3.99 9.10 4.81
CA VAL A 121 2.87 8.20 4.55
C VAL A 121 2.17 8.66 3.29
N TYR A 122 2.17 7.77 2.30
CA TYR A 122 1.37 7.91 1.09
C TYR A 122 0.04 7.21 1.33
N SER A 123 -1.05 7.97 1.33
CA SER A 123 -2.40 7.41 1.29
C SER A 123 -2.80 7.23 -0.17
N LEU A 124 -3.25 6.03 -0.52
CA LEU A 124 -3.70 5.65 -1.85
C LEU A 124 -5.14 5.16 -1.81
N VAL A 125 -5.87 5.44 -2.89
CA VAL A 125 -7.24 4.95 -3.11
C VAL A 125 -7.32 4.26 -4.46
N ARG A 126 -8.09 3.17 -4.54
CA ARG A 126 -8.31 2.42 -5.78
C ARG A 126 -9.49 3.03 -6.54
N GLU A 127 -9.20 3.65 -7.67
CA GLU A 127 -10.17 4.24 -8.59
C GLU A 127 -10.17 3.45 -9.91
N ALA A 128 -11.34 2.95 -10.34
CA ALA A 128 -11.47 2.16 -11.57
C ALA A 128 -10.41 1.04 -11.71
N HIS A 129 -10.17 0.32 -10.62
CA HIS A 129 -9.16 -0.75 -10.46
C HIS A 129 -7.69 -0.30 -10.42
N VAL A 130 -7.38 0.99 -10.54
CA VAL A 130 -6.01 1.53 -10.50
C VAL A 130 -5.79 2.31 -9.19
N TRP A 131 -4.62 2.14 -8.57
CA TRP A 131 -4.26 2.92 -7.40
C TRP A 131 -3.88 4.36 -7.74
N LYS A 132 -4.33 5.30 -6.91
CA LYS A 132 -4.05 6.73 -7.03
C LYS A 132 -3.68 7.31 -5.68
N ILE A 133 -2.79 8.30 -5.68
CA ILE A 133 -2.30 8.96 -4.47
C ILE A 133 -3.32 10.03 -4.06
N SER A 134 -3.92 9.89 -2.89
CA SER A 134 -4.88 10.83 -2.34
C SER A 134 -4.22 11.87 -1.45
N THR A 135 -3.23 11.47 -0.65
CA THR A 135 -2.51 12.35 0.27
C THR A 135 -1.07 11.88 0.45
N VAL A 136 -0.15 12.82 0.70
CA VAL A 136 1.19 12.53 1.21
C VAL A 136 1.37 13.35 2.48
N ARG A 137 1.72 12.69 3.59
CA ARG A 137 2.01 13.34 4.87
C ARG A 137 3.41 13.00 5.32
N GLU A 138 4.12 13.97 5.87
CA GLU A 138 5.40 13.69 6.52
C GLU A 138 5.16 12.92 7.82
N LEU A 139 6.03 11.96 8.11
CA LEU A 139 6.08 11.29 9.42
C LEU A 139 6.75 12.25 10.41
N GLU A 140 6.00 12.71 11.41
CA GLU A 140 6.50 13.69 12.39
C GLU A 140 7.68 13.16 13.21
N GLU A 141 7.76 11.86 13.49
CA GLU A 141 8.97 11.17 13.95
C GLU A 141 8.74 9.65 13.99
N GLN A 142 9.68 8.87 13.42
CA GLN A 142 10.21 7.57 13.89
C GLN A 142 10.74 6.76 12.70
N TRP A 143 11.97 7.09 12.27
CA TRP A 143 12.84 6.08 11.68
C TRP A 143 13.18 5.07 12.79
N PRO A 144 13.06 3.74 12.57
CA PRO A 144 13.48 2.77 13.57
C PRO A 144 14.99 2.87 13.76
N ASN A 145 15.40 3.38 14.92
CA ASN A 145 16.78 3.66 15.31
C ASN A 145 17.69 2.41 15.45
N GLU A 146 17.24 1.21 15.05
CA GLU A 146 17.87 -0.06 15.45
C GLU A 146 18.69 -0.77 14.37
N ARG A 147 18.84 -0.25 13.13
CA ARG A 147 19.54 -0.99 12.06
C ARG A 147 20.98 -0.60 11.75
N LEU A 148 21.66 0.26 12.52
CA LEU A 148 23.06 0.60 12.27
C LEU A 148 24.03 0.45 13.46
N SER A 149 23.66 -0.33 14.49
CA SER A 149 24.62 -0.74 15.54
C SER A 149 25.32 -2.07 15.24
N GLY A 150 25.17 -2.63 14.04
CA GLY A 150 25.42 -4.05 13.80
C GLY A 150 26.63 -4.45 12.93
N LEU A 151 27.35 -3.54 12.27
CA LEU A 151 28.49 -3.92 11.42
C LEU A 151 29.62 -2.89 11.51
N SER A 152 30.28 -2.89 12.67
CA SER A 152 31.68 -2.51 12.82
C SER A 152 32.46 -3.78 13.10
N VAL A 153 32.92 -4.49 12.07
CA VAL A 153 34.13 -5.34 12.09
C VAL A 153 34.77 -5.27 10.72
#